data_AF-A0A3S3NZ62-F1
#
_entry.id   AF-A0A3S3NZ62-F1
#
_cell.length_a   1.000
_cell.length_b   1.000
_cell.length_c   1.000
_cell.angle_alpha   90.00
_cell.angle_beta   90.00
_cell.angle_gamma   90.00
#
_symmetry.space_group_name_H-M   'P 1'
#
loop_
_entity.id
_entity.type
_entity.pdbx_description
1 polymer ?
#
loop_
_entity_poly.entity_id
_entity_poly.type
_entity_poly.pdbx_seq_one_letter_code
_entity_poly.pdbx_strand_id
1 'polypeptide(L)'
;MYLNASDFCENVWDHSWKYTDDNQPCMKIWFDDPSQNPNKIVAQYYLDKSCSHNNFSQSIFLILTLLALSINNILFNMSKN
;
A
#
# COMPACT_ATOMS: atom_id res chain seq x y z
N MET A 1 0.66 -31.58 -2.01
CA MET A 1 -0.81 -31.44 -2.11
C MET A 1 -1.22 -30.31 -1.19
N TYR A 2 -2.13 -29.44 -1.63
CA TYR A 2 -2.49 -28.23 -0.88
C TYR A 2 -3.46 -28.54 0.28
N LEU A 3 -3.34 -27.82 1.39
CA LEU A 3 -4.04 -28.07 2.65
C LEU A 3 -5.44 -27.46 2.71
N ASN A 4 -5.62 -26.28 2.12
CA ASN A 4 -6.89 -25.54 2.09
C ASN A 4 -6.93 -24.57 0.90
N ALA A 5 -8.01 -23.81 0.78
CA ALA A 5 -8.20 -22.87 -0.33
C ALA A 5 -7.13 -21.76 -0.37
N SER A 6 -6.71 -21.23 0.79
CA SER A 6 -5.66 -20.21 0.85
C SER A 6 -4.33 -20.79 0.37
N ASP A 7 -3.94 -21.96 0.90
CA ASP A 7 -2.73 -22.66 0.49
C ASP A 7 -2.71 -23.02 -1.01
N PHE A 8 -3.85 -23.43 -1.56
CA PHE A 8 -3.96 -23.68 -3.00
C PHE A 8 -3.79 -22.39 -3.81
N CYS A 9 -4.63 -21.38 -3.55
CA CYS A 9 -4.70 -20.16 -4.35
C CYS A 9 -3.39 -19.38 -4.31
N GLU A 10 -2.72 -19.34 -3.16
CA GLU A 10 -1.49 -18.56 -3.00
C GLU A 10 -0.25 -19.29 -3.55
N ASN A 11 -0.23 -20.62 -3.64
CA ASN A 11 0.98 -21.35 -4.07
C ASN A 11 0.93 -21.89 -5.50
N VAL A 12 -0.24 -22.19 -6.07
CA VAL A 12 -0.33 -22.83 -7.40
C VAL A 12 0.15 -21.93 -8.56
N TRP A 13 0.22 -20.62 -8.33
CA TRP A 13 0.75 -19.63 -9.27
C TRP A 13 1.84 -18.76 -8.63
N ASP A 14 2.72 -19.35 -7.83
CA ASP A 14 3.90 -18.68 -7.24
C ASP A 14 3.57 -17.32 -6.57
N HIS A 15 2.54 -17.28 -5.71
CA HIS A 15 2.09 -16.08 -5.00
C HIS A 15 1.52 -14.95 -5.88
N SER A 16 1.14 -15.25 -7.13
CA SER A 16 0.44 -14.28 -7.99
C SER A 16 -0.96 -13.89 -7.47
N TRP A 17 -1.54 -14.71 -6.60
CA TRP A 17 -2.84 -14.46 -5.97
C TRP A 17 -2.69 -14.42 -4.45
N LYS A 18 -3.53 -13.60 -3.83
CA LYS A 18 -3.71 -13.55 -2.37
C LYS A 18 -5.13 -13.98 -2.05
N TYR A 19 -5.27 -14.98 -1.17
CA TYR A 19 -6.58 -15.41 -0.71
C TYR A 19 -7.27 -14.28 0.05
N THR A 20 -8.55 -14.09 -0.21
CA THR A 20 -9.33 -12.99 0.37
C THR A 20 -10.73 -13.49 0.68
N ASP A 21 -11.22 -13.22 1.89
CA ASP A 21 -12.59 -13.55 2.30
C ASP A 21 -13.63 -12.79 1.46
N ASP A 22 -14.78 -13.42 1.23
CA ASP A 22 -15.85 -12.85 0.38
C ASP A 22 -16.44 -11.54 0.90
N ASN A 23 -16.25 -11.23 2.19
CA ASN A 23 -16.68 -9.96 2.78
C ASN A 23 -15.72 -8.78 2.51
N GLN A 24 -14.57 -9.04 1.89
CA GLN A 24 -13.62 -8.02 1.48
C GLN A 24 -13.68 -7.79 -0.04
N PRO A 25 -13.30 -6.58 -0.52
CA PRO A 25 -13.15 -6.34 -1.96
C PRO A 25 -12.09 -7.27 -2.57
N CYS A 26 -12.54 -8.21 -3.42
CA CYS A 26 -11.68 -9.23 -4.05
C CYS A 26 -12.05 -9.47 -5.51
N MET A 27 -11.05 -9.81 -6.33
CA MET A 27 -11.25 -10.20 -7.72
C MET A 27 -11.89 -11.59 -7.80
N LYS A 28 -12.79 -11.78 -8.77
CA LYS A 28 -13.41 -13.06 -9.10
C LYS A 28 -12.85 -13.55 -10.44
N ILE A 29 -12.27 -14.75 -10.44
CA ILE A 29 -11.73 -15.39 -11.66
C ILE A 29 -12.88 -15.85 -12.58
N TRP A 30 -14.02 -16.20 -11.99
CA TRP A 30 -15.23 -16.64 -12.69
C TRP A 30 -16.43 -15.79 -12.26
N PHE A 31 -17.26 -15.41 -13.22
CA PHE A 31 -18.50 -14.66 -13.04
C PHE A 31 -19.44 -14.93 -14.22
N ASP A 32 -20.75 -14.87 -13.97
CA ASP A 32 -21.76 -15.42 -14.89
C ASP A 32 -22.01 -14.55 -16.13
N ASP A 33 -21.97 -13.23 -15.98
CA ASP A 33 -22.25 -12.28 -17.06
C ASP A 33 -20.97 -11.51 -17.45
N PRO A 34 -20.38 -11.79 -18.63
CA PRO A 34 -19.21 -11.08 -19.14
C PRO A 34 -19.41 -9.56 -19.28
N SER A 35 -20.65 -9.12 -19.51
CA SER A 35 -20.99 -7.69 -19.63
C SER A 35 -20.98 -6.98 -18.27
N GLN A 36 -21.07 -7.72 -17.17
CA GLN A 36 -21.07 -7.24 -15.79
C GLN A 36 -19.84 -7.73 -15.02
N ASN A 37 -18.65 -7.45 -15.55
CA ASN A 37 -17.40 -7.84 -14.88
C ASN A 37 -17.26 -7.17 -13.49
N PRO A 38 -17.37 -7.92 -12.38
CA PRO A 38 -17.33 -7.36 -11.02
C PRO A 38 -15.93 -6.80 -10.67
N ASN A 39 -14.90 -7.23 -11.40
CA ASN A 39 -13.50 -6.86 -11.15
C ASN A 39 -13.21 -5.39 -11.46
N LYS A 40 -14.03 -4.72 -12.28
CA LYS A 40 -13.84 -3.30 -12.58
C LYS A 40 -13.98 -2.42 -11.34
N ILE A 41 -14.96 -2.73 -10.48
CA ILE A 41 -15.21 -1.98 -9.25
C ILE A 41 -14.12 -2.26 -8.22
N VAL A 42 -13.65 -3.52 -8.14
CA VAL A 42 -12.55 -3.91 -7.24
C VAL A 42 -11.25 -3.21 -7.63
N ALA A 43 -10.92 -3.14 -8.93
CA ALA A 43 -9.76 -2.39 -9.41
C ALA A 43 -9.82 -0.92 -8.99
N GLN A 44 -10.97 -0.27 -9.19
CA GLN A 44 -11.17 1.13 -8.82
C GLN A 44 -10.99 1.34 -7.31
N TYR A 45 -11.55 0.47 -6.48
CA TYR A 45 -11.40 0.54 -5.02
C TYR A 45 -9.92 0.59 -4.58
N TYR A 46 -9.06 -0.25 -5.17
CA TYR A 46 -7.63 -0.26 -4.83
C TYR A 46 -6.86 0.93 -5.40
N LEU A 47 -7.25 1.47 -6.57
CA LEU A 47 -6.70 2.72 -7.08
C LEU A 47 -6.97 3.88 -6.12
N ASP A 48 -8.23 4.05 -5.70
CA ASP A 48 -8.64 5.13 -4.81
C ASP A 48 -7.96 5.02 -3.43
N LYS A 49 -7.85 3.79 -2.92
CA LYS A 49 -7.13 3.50 -1.67
C LYS A 49 -5.63 3.83 -1.77
N SER A 50 -4.99 3.54 -2.90
CA SER A 50 -3.57 3.84 -3.11
C SER A 50 -3.30 5.35 -3.22
N CYS A 51 -4.17 6.09 -3.90
CA CYS A 51 -4.08 7.55 -4.03
C CYS A 51 -4.31 8.28 -2.69
N SER A 52 -5.05 7.68 -1.76
CA SER A 52 -5.30 8.23 -0.42
C SER A 52 -4.07 8.13 0.50
N HIS A 53 -2.98 7.47 0.09
CA HIS A 53 -1.73 7.43 0.84
C HIS A 53 -0.98 8.76 0.66
N ASN A 54 -1.28 9.72 1.54
CA ASN A 54 -0.67 11.05 1.54
C ASN A 54 0.85 10.98 1.77
N ASN A 55 1.65 11.02 0.70
CA ASN A 55 3.11 11.23 0.74
C ASN A 55 3.53 12.58 1.37
N PHE A 56 2.56 13.45 1.68
CA PHE A 56 2.79 14.77 2.26
C PHE A 56 3.46 14.72 3.65
N SER A 57 3.25 13.64 4.41
CA SER A 57 3.80 13.51 5.77
C SER A 57 5.31 13.23 5.78
N GLN A 58 5.84 12.40 4.87
CA GLN A 58 7.26 12.02 4.89
C GLN A 58 8.21 13.18 4.55
N SER A 59 7.84 14.01 3.56
CA SER A 59 8.65 15.16 3.16
C SER A 59 8.76 16.23 4.26
N ILE A 60 7.70 16.43 5.05
CA ILE A 60 7.70 17.40 6.15
C ILE A 60 8.64 16.94 7.28
N PHE A 61 8.63 15.65 7.63
CA PHE A 61 9.56 15.11 8.62
C PHE A 61 11.03 15.26 8.20
N LEU A 62 11.34 15.04 6.93
CA LEU A 62 12.69 15.26 6.38
C LEU A 62 13.10 16.74 6.43
N ILE A 63 12.20 17.67 6.09
CA ILE A 63 12.50 19.11 6.16
C ILE A 63 12.72 19.57 7.61
N LEU A 64 11.86 19.15 8.54
CA LEU A 64 11.98 19.53 9.95
C LEU A 64 13.26 19.00 10.59
N THR A 65 13.68 17.77 10.25
CA THR A 65 14.93 17.20 10.77
C THR A 65 16.17 17.93 10.24
N LEU A 66 16.19 18.29 8.95
CA LEU A 66 17.27 19.10 8.35
C LEU A 66 17.35 20.51 8.96
N LEU A 67 16.22 21.15 9.23
CA LEU A 67 16.16 22.45 9.91
C LEU A 67 16.67 22.36 11.36
N ALA A 68 16.31 21.32 12.09
CA ALA A 68 16.81 21.14 13.46
C ALA A 68 18.34 20.95 13.51
N LEU A 69 18.90 20.18 12.58
CA LEU A 69 20.35 19.97 12.47
C LEU A 69 21.11 21.25 12.10
N SER A 70 20.57 22.09 11.20
CA SER A 70 21.21 23.34 10.83
C SER A 70 21.20 24.34 11.98
N ILE A 71 20.10 24.46 12.72
CA ILE A 71 20.00 25.33 13.91
C ILE A 71 20.99 24.88 14.99
N ASN A 72 21.09 23.57 15.26
CA ASN A 72 22.05 23.04 16.23
C ASN A 72 23.51 23.35 15.85
N ASN A 73 23.85 23.22 14.56
CA ASN A 73 25.18 23.57 14.06
C ASN A 73 25.49 25.07 14.19
N ILE A 74 24.50 25.95 13.92
CA ILE A 74 24.65 27.39 14.07
C ILE A 74 24.85 27.76 15.55
N LEU A 75 24.02 27.24 16.45
CA LEU A 75 24.13 27.46 17.90
C LEU A 75 25.48 26.99 18.45
N PHE A 76 25.95 25.82 18.01
CA PHE A 76 27.24 25.28 18.42
C PHE A 76 28.41 26.15 17.94
N ASN A 77 28.34 26.69 16.72
CA ASN A 77 29.34 27.63 16.21
C ASN A 77 29.29 28.98 16.95
N MET A 78 28.12 29.47 17.33
CA MET A 78 27.97 30.70 18.13
C MET A 78 28.51 30.54 19.56
N SER A 79 28.44 29.34 20.14
CA SER A 79 28.99 29.06 21.49
C SER A 79 30.52 28.98 21.53
N LYS A 80 31.18 28.93 20.37
CA LYS A 80 32.64 28.77 20.25
C LYS A 80 33.39 30.08 19.94
N ASN A 81 32.68 31.16 19.63
CA ASN A 81 33.21 32.51 19.43
C ASN A 81 32.98 33.36 20.67
#